data_AF-A0A4S0R496-F1
#
_entry.id   AF-A0A4S0R496-F1
#
_cell.length_a   1.000
_cell.length_b   1.000
_cell.length_c   1.000
_cell.angle_alpha   90.00
_cell.angle_beta   90.00
_cell.angle_gamma   90.00
#
_symmetry.space_group_name_H-M   'P 1'
#
loop_
_entity.id
_entity.type
_entity.pdbx_description
1 polymer ?
#
loop_
_entity_poly.entity_id
_entity_poly.type
_entity_poly.pdbx_seq_one_letter_code
_entity_poly.pdbx_strand_id
1 'polypeptide(L)'
;DALGEWILRQACSDAAQWPLPVKVAVNLSPIQFKQQGLPLQVAAALAASSLMPSRLELEITESVLLAHNEHTIKTLHSLRDLGVSIAMDDFGTGYSSLSYLRSFPFDRIKIDRSFVSLMCESG
;
A
#
# COMPACT_ATOMS: atom_id res chain seq x y z
N ASP A 1 9.75 -2.12 -10.76
CA ASP A 1 10.28 -3.45 -11.05
C ASP A 1 9.28 -4.12 -11.97
N ALA A 2 9.75 -4.82 -13.01
CA ALA A 2 8.86 -5.42 -14.01
C ALA A 2 7.94 -6.49 -13.38
N LEU A 3 8.44 -7.20 -12.36
CA LEU A 3 7.65 -8.18 -11.62
C LEU A 3 6.50 -7.50 -10.84
N GLY A 4 6.81 -6.43 -10.10
CA GLY A 4 5.79 -5.67 -9.35
C GLY A 4 4.68 -5.09 -10.23
N GLU A 5 5.03 -4.57 -11.42
CA GLU A 5 4.04 -4.08 -12.38
C GLU A 5 3.16 -5.23 -12.93
N TRP A 6 3.76 -6.36 -13.25
CA TRP A 6 3.02 -7.54 -13.72
C TRP A 6 2.07 -8.07 -12.64
N ILE A 7 2.52 -8.20 -11.39
CA ILE A 7 1.69 -8.64 -10.25
C ILE A 7 0.49 -7.71 -10.09
N LEU A 8 0.70 -6.40 -10.12
CA LEU A 8 -0.36 -5.40 -9.98
C LEU A 8 -1.41 -5.56 -11.09
N ARG A 9 -0.98 -5.70 -12.35
CA ARG A 9 -1.89 -5.89 -13.48
C ARG A 9 -2.69 -7.19 -13.38
N GLN A 10 -2.02 -8.29 -13.03
CA GLN A 10 -2.65 -9.59 -12.87
C GLN A 10 -3.68 -9.57 -11.73
N ALA A 11 -3.30 -9.03 -10.57
CA ALA A 11 -4.19 -8.90 -9.42
C ALA A 11 -5.45 -8.09 -9.73
N CYS A 12 -5.31 -6.99 -10.48
CA CYS A 12 -6.46 -6.19 -10.89
C CYS A 12 -7.37 -6.95 -11.87
N SER A 13 -6.77 -7.64 -12.85
CA SER A 13 -7.50 -8.46 -13.83
C SER A 13 -8.28 -9.58 -13.15
N ASP A 14 -7.67 -10.31 -12.22
CA ASP A 14 -8.29 -11.42 -11.52
C ASP A 14 -9.41 -10.92 -10.61
N ALA A 15 -9.17 -9.84 -9.86
CA ALA A 15 -10.16 -9.27 -8.96
C ALA A 15 -11.39 -8.70 -9.68
N ALA A 16 -11.22 -8.18 -10.91
CA ALA A 16 -12.33 -7.69 -11.72
C ALA A 16 -13.34 -8.81 -12.06
N GLN A 17 -12.89 -10.06 -12.10
CA GLN A 17 -13.72 -11.22 -12.41
C GLN A 17 -14.42 -11.85 -11.19
N TRP A 18 -14.09 -11.41 -9.97
CA TRP A 18 -14.69 -11.98 -8.75
C TRP A 18 -16.19 -11.63 -8.64
N PRO A 19 -17.06 -12.61 -8.28
CA PRO A 19 -18.51 -12.43 -8.28
C PRO A 19 -19.02 -11.53 -7.16
N LEU A 20 -18.23 -11.33 -6.11
CA LEU A 20 -18.52 -10.44 -4.99
C LEU A 20 -17.57 -9.23 -5.05
N PRO A 21 -18.00 -8.04 -4.58
CA PRO A 21 -17.16 -6.85 -4.52
C PRO A 21 -16.15 -6.94 -3.36
N VAL A 22 -15.27 -7.94 -3.43
CA VAL A 22 -14.18 -8.16 -2.47
C VAL A 22 -12.99 -7.31 -2.91
N LYS A 23 -12.26 -6.76 -1.94
CA LYS A 23 -11.01 -6.05 -2.18
C LYS A 23 -9.88 -7.02 -2.49
N VAL A 24 -8.99 -6.63 -3.41
CA VAL A 24 -7.70 -7.28 -3.61
C VAL A 24 -6.62 -6.40 -3.01
N ALA A 25 -5.74 -6.99 -2.22
CA ALA A 25 -4.59 -6.29 -1.65
C ALA A 25 -3.32 -6.65 -2.41
N VAL A 26 -2.52 -5.64 -2.77
CA VAL A 26 -1.25 -5.82 -3.47
C VAL A 26 -0.14 -5.14 -2.67
N ASN A 27 0.89 -5.91 -2.33
CA ASN A 27 2.06 -5.43 -1.65
C ASN A 27 2.98 -4.66 -2.61
N LEU A 28 3.36 -3.44 -2.22
CA LEU A 28 4.28 -2.60 -2.94
C LEU A 28 5.65 -2.63 -2.28
N SER A 29 6.65 -2.98 -3.08
CA SER A 29 8.04 -2.97 -2.63
C SER A 29 8.60 -1.53 -2.55
N PRO A 30 9.57 -1.26 -1.65
CA PRO A 30 10.20 0.06 -1.55
C PRO A 30 10.87 0.54 -2.84
N ILE A 31 11.33 -0.37 -3.69
CA ILE A 31 11.95 -0.01 -4.98
C ILE A 31 10.93 0.56 -5.97
N GLN A 32 9.65 0.19 -5.89
CA GLN A 32 8.59 0.77 -6.73
C GLN A 32 8.32 2.24 -6.37
N PHE A 33 8.55 2.64 -5.12
CA PHE A 33 8.47 4.05 -4.70
C PHE A 33 9.67 4.89 -5.15
N LYS A 34 10.81 4.26 -5.49
CA LYS A 34 11.97 4.95 -6.07
C LYS A 34 11.82 5.16 -7.58
N GLN A 35 10.95 4.39 -8.22
CA GLN A 35 10.68 4.52 -9.64
C GLN A 35 9.61 5.59 -9.87
N GLN A 36 9.91 6.52 -10.77
CA GLN A 36 8.91 7.49 -11.21
C GLN A 36 7.76 6.76 -11.91
N GLY A 37 6.52 7.21 -11.69
CA GLY A 37 5.35 6.74 -12.43
C GLY A 37 4.55 5.62 -11.78
N LEU A 38 4.80 5.24 -10.53
CA LEU A 38 3.97 4.26 -9.82
C LEU A 38 2.46 4.62 -9.85
N PRO A 39 2.02 5.88 -9.63
CA PRO A 39 0.61 6.24 -9.77
C PRO A 39 0.07 5.99 -11.18
N LEU A 40 0.89 6.23 -12.21
CA LEU A 40 0.51 5.98 -13.61
C LEU A 40 0.36 4.48 -13.89
N GLN A 41 1.24 3.65 -13.33
CA GLN A 41 1.14 2.18 -13.44
C GLN A 41 -0.15 1.66 -12.79
N VAL A 42 -0.51 2.18 -11.62
CA VAL A 42 -1.76 1.84 -10.93
C VAL A 42 -2.97 2.28 -11.73
N ALA A 43 -2.98 3.52 -12.23
CA ALA A 43 -4.05 4.01 -13.09
C ALA A 43 -4.21 3.14 -14.36
N ALA A 44 -3.11 2.76 -15.00
CA ALA A 44 -3.14 1.91 -16.19
C ALA A 44 -3.67 0.50 -15.88
N ALA A 45 -3.29 -0.11 -14.76
CA ALA A 45 -3.78 -1.43 -14.33
C ALA A 45 -5.29 -1.42 -14.04
N LEU A 46 -5.78 -0.38 -13.34
CA LEU A 46 -7.20 -0.19 -13.06
C LEU A 46 -7.99 0.00 -14.36
N ALA A 47 -7.51 0.85 -15.27
CA ALA A 47 -8.17 1.10 -16.54
C ALA A 47 -8.23 -0.17 -17.42
N ALA A 48 -7.13 -0.92 -17.52
CA ALA A 48 -7.07 -2.12 -18.34
C ALA A 48 -7.95 -3.27 -17.82
N SER A 49 -8.14 -3.36 -16.50
CA SER A 49 -8.96 -4.40 -15.85
C SER A 49 -10.42 -4.01 -15.67
N SER A 50 -10.75 -2.71 -15.80
CA SER A 50 -12.04 -2.15 -15.39
C SER A 50 -12.38 -2.41 -13.91
N LEU A 51 -11.37 -2.65 -13.06
CA LEU A 51 -11.55 -2.80 -11.63
C LEU A 51 -11.94 -1.44 -11.02
N MET A 52 -13.00 -1.42 -10.20
CA MET A 52 -13.32 -0.25 -9.39
C MET A 52 -12.14 0.09 -8.46
N PRO A 53 -11.61 1.33 -8.46
CA PRO A 53 -10.43 1.68 -7.67
C PRO A 53 -10.54 1.36 -6.18
N SER A 54 -11.73 1.52 -5.59
CA SER A 54 -12.01 1.22 -4.19
C SER A 54 -11.86 -0.27 -3.82
N ARG A 55 -11.77 -1.15 -4.81
CA ARG A 55 -11.50 -2.59 -4.64
C ARG A 55 -10.01 -2.91 -4.63
N LEU A 56 -9.14 -1.98 -4.99
CA LEU A 56 -7.70 -2.16 -4.87
C LEU A 56 -7.22 -1.56 -3.55
N GLU A 57 -6.57 -2.39 -2.73
CA GLU A 57 -5.84 -1.97 -1.53
C GLU A 57 -4.34 -2.12 -1.80
N LEU A 58 -3.58 -1.05 -1.61
CA LEU A 58 -2.14 -1.04 -1.77
C LEU A 58 -1.49 -1.11 -0.39
N GLU A 59 -0.72 -2.17 -0.17
CA GLU A 59 -0.01 -2.41 1.08
C GLU A 59 1.42 -1.90 0.98
N ILE A 60 1.84 -1.12 1.96
CA ILE A 60 3.20 -0.61 2.07
C ILE A 60 3.78 -0.97 3.42
N THR A 61 5.07 -1.33 3.45
CA THR A 61 5.75 -1.62 4.72
C THR A 61 6.19 -0.33 5.42
N GLU A 62 6.45 -0.44 6.72
CA GLU A 62 7.02 0.65 7.54
C GLU A 62 8.31 1.24 6.91
N SER A 63 9.14 0.40 6.30
CA SER A 63 10.40 0.81 5.66
C SER A 63 10.22 1.83 4.52
N VAL A 64 9.10 1.77 3.80
CA VAL A 64 8.76 2.74 2.75
C VAL A 64 8.57 4.13 3.34
N LEU A 65 7.99 4.19 4.54
CA LEU A 65 7.71 5.44 5.24
C LEU A 65 8.95 6.01 5.89
N LEU A 66 9.78 5.15 6.50
CA LEU A 66 11.05 5.52 7.12
C LEU A 66 12.04 6.16 6.13
N ALA A 67 11.89 5.92 4.82
CA ALA A 67 12.65 6.64 3.81
C ALA A 67 12.37 8.16 3.79
N HIS A 68 11.29 8.62 4.44
CA HIS A 68 10.94 10.00 4.80
C HIS A 68 11.32 11.08 3.77
N ASN A 69 11.00 10.84 2.49
CA ASN A 69 11.22 11.83 1.45
C ASN A 69 9.88 12.38 0.91
N GLU A 70 9.90 13.62 0.44
CA GLU A 70 8.71 14.28 -0.13
C GLU A 70 8.10 13.49 -1.30
N HIS A 71 8.94 12.74 -2.02
CA HIS A 71 8.50 11.96 -3.17
C HIS A 71 7.55 10.83 -2.75
N THR A 72 7.88 10.07 -1.69
CA THR A 72 7.01 9.02 -1.14
C THR A 72 5.66 9.61 -0.72
N ILE A 73 5.66 10.75 -0.03
CA ILE A 73 4.43 11.42 0.40
C ILE A 73 3.56 11.80 -0.81
N LYS A 74 4.15 12.47 -1.81
CA LYS A 74 3.45 12.87 -3.05
C LYS A 74 2.89 11.66 -3.80
N THR A 75 3.65 10.56 -3.86
CA THR A 75 3.21 9.32 -4.49
C THR A 75 2.02 8.70 -3.76
N LEU A 76 2.04 8.63 -2.42
CA LEU A 76 0.93 8.10 -1.63
C LEU A 76 -0.35 8.94 -1.79
N HIS A 77 -0.24 10.26 -1.80
CA HIS A 77 -1.38 11.12 -2.10
C HIS A 77 -1.93 10.89 -3.50
N SER A 78 -1.04 10.84 -4.50
CA SER A 78 -1.44 10.60 -5.90
C SER A 78 -2.15 9.25 -6.07
N LEU A 79 -1.70 8.22 -5.36
CA LEU A 79 -2.34 6.90 -5.36
C LEU A 79 -3.75 6.99 -4.77
N ARG A 80 -3.89 7.67 -3.62
CA ARG A 80 -5.19 7.86 -2.97
C ARG A 80 -6.17 8.65 -3.85
N ASP A 81 -5.69 9.64 -4.59
CA ASP A 81 -6.51 10.45 -5.50
C ASP A 81 -7.07 9.63 -6.68
N LEU A 82 -6.49 8.46 -6.98
CA LEU A 82 -7.07 7.48 -7.91
C LEU A 82 -8.28 6.72 -7.32
N GLY A 83 -8.53 6.86 -6.01
CA GLY A 83 -9.62 6.18 -5.30
C GLY A 83 -9.26 4.78 -4.77
N VAL A 84 -7.99 4.40 -4.76
CA VAL A 84 -7.51 3.15 -4.13
C VAL A 84 -7.38 3.32 -2.63
N SER A 85 -7.48 2.22 -1.89
CA SER A 85 -7.18 2.22 -0.45
C SER A 85 -5.69 2.02 -0.21
N ILE A 86 -5.14 2.67 0.82
CA ILE A 86 -3.76 2.46 1.25
C ILE A 86 -3.74 1.85 2.64
N ALA A 87 -3.04 0.73 2.77
CA ALA A 87 -2.82 0.02 4.01
C ALA A 87 -1.33 0.02 4.38
N MET A 88 -1.04 0.20 5.67
CA MET A 88 0.29 -0.04 6.21
C MET A 88 0.41 -1.48 6.70
N ASP A 89 1.47 -2.17 6.30
CA ASP A 89 1.84 -3.50 6.74
C ASP A 89 3.03 -3.46 7.72
N ASP A 90 3.10 -4.47 8.59
CA ASP A 90 4.16 -4.69 9.59
C ASP A 90 4.48 -3.50 10.51
N PHE A 91 3.46 -2.71 10.90
CA PHE A 91 3.67 -1.58 11.80
C PHE A 91 4.13 -2.05 13.18
N GLY A 92 5.22 -1.45 13.68
CA GLY A 92 5.77 -1.72 15.01
C GLY A 92 7.03 -2.59 15.01
N THR A 93 7.56 -2.89 13.83
CA THR A 93 8.82 -3.64 13.65
C THR A 93 10.04 -2.72 13.51
N GLY A 94 9.83 -1.42 13.28
CA GLY A 94 10.85 -0.37 13.30
C GLY A 94 10.57 0.77 14.29
N TYR A 95 11.49 1.75 14.36
CA TYR A 95 11.40 2.92 15.25
C TYR A 95 10.43 4.02 14.76
N SER A 96 9.31 3.67 14.13
CA SER A 96 8.35 4.69 13.68
C SER A 96 7.58 5.33 14.83
N SER A 97 7.74 6.65 15.00
CA SER A 97 6.90 7.42 15.91
C SER A 97 5.47 7.56 15.35
N LEU A 98 4.45 7.50 16.22
CA LEU A 98 3.03 7.75 15.89
C LEU A 98 2.81 9.07 15.11
N SER A 99 3.73 10.03 15.24
CA SER A 99 3.70 11.32 14.57
C SER A 99 3.63 11.19 13.04
N TYR A 100 4.21 10.12 12.48
CA TYR A 100 4.19 9.88 11.04
C TYR A 100 2.82 9.46 10.55
N LEU A 101 2.12 8.59 11.28
CA LEU A 101 0.76 8.14 10.93
C LEU A 101 -0.21 9.31 10.72
N ARG A 102 -0.04 10.41 11.46
CA ARG A 102 -0.88 11.60 11.34
C ARG A 102 -0.75 12.33 10.00
N SER A 103 0.38 12.17 9.31
CA SER A 103 0.70 12.90 8.08
C SER A 103 0.34 12.10 6.81
N PHE A 104 -0.09 10.85 6.95
CA PHE A 104 -0.30 9.95 5.83
C PHE A 104 -1.78 9.55 5.67
N PRO A 105 -2.27 9.39 4.43
CA PRO A 105 -3.66 9.08 4.17
C PRO A 105 -3.96 7.57 4.25
N PHE A 106 -3.66 6.92 5.37
CA PHE A 106 -3.94 5.49 5.54
C PHE A 106 -5.43 5.22 5.79
N ASP A 107 -5.98 4.23 5.09
CA ASP A 107 -7.31 3.68 5.35
C ASP A 107 -7.25 2.53 6.36
N ARG A 108 -6.11 1.84 6.46
CA ARG A 108 -5.89 0.70 7.34
C ARG A 108 -4.44 0.66 7.84
N ILE A 109 -4.26 0.25 9.10
CA ILE A 109 -2.94 -0.06 9.67
C ILE A 109 -3.01 -1.49 10.20
N LYS A 110 -2.12 -2.36 9.73
CA LYS A 110 -1.92 -3.70 10.27
C LYS A 110 -0.79 -3.65 11.29
N ILE A 111 -1.10 -4.03 12.53
CA ILE A 111 -0.13 -4.10 13.63
C ILE A 111 0.54 -5.46 13.56
N ASP A 112 1.87 -5.48 13.57
CA ASP A 112 2.61 -6.74 13.58
C ASP A 112 2.41 -7.49 14.91
N ARG A 113 2.36 -8.82 14.84
CA ARG A 113 2.11 -9.67 16.01
C ARG A 113 3.25 -9.60 17.03
N SER A 114 4.50 -9.39 16.58
CA SER A 114 5.64 -9.29 17.50
C SER A 114 5.54 -8.04 18.38
N PHE A 115 5.00 -6.93 17.86
CA PHE A 115 4.75 -5.71 18.64
C PHE A 115 3.78 -5.97 19.79
N VAL A 116 2.68 -6.70 19.53
CA VAL A 116 1.71 -7.07 20.56
C VAL A 116 2.33 -8.00 21.60
N SER A 117 3.16 -8.96 21.17
CA SER A 117 3.87 -9.86 22.08
C SER A 117 4.85 -9.12 23.01
N LEU A 118 5.63 -8.17 22.49
CA LEU A 118 6.57 -7.34 23.26
C LEU A 118 5.88 -6.50 24.35
N MET A 119 4.67 -5.98 24.07
CA MET A 119 3.91 -5.21 25.06
C MET A 119 3.38 -6.08 26.21
N CYS A 120 3.07 -7.35 25.97
CA CYS A 120 2.56 -8.25 27.00
C CYS A 120 3.66 -8.84 27.91
N GLU A 121 4.90 -8.91 27.46
CA GLU A 121 6.03 -9.39 28.29
C GLU A 121 6.59 -8.34 29.25
N SER A 122 6.18 -7.07 29.10
CA SER A 122 6.61 -5.96 29.96
C SER A 122 5.64 -5.70 31.14
N GLY A 123 4.82 -6.68 31.51
CA GLY A 123 3.82 -6.62 32.60
C GLY A 123 4.25 -7.34 33.86
#